data_AF-A0A1J8P112-F1
#
_entry.id   AF-A0A1J8P112-F1
#
_cell.length_a   1.000
_cell.length_b   1.000
_cell.length_c   1.000
_cell.angle_alpha   90.00
_cell.angle_beta   90.00
_cell.angle_gamma   90.00
#
_symmetry.space_group_name_H-M   'P 1'
#
loop_
_entity.id
_entity.type
_entity.pdbx_description
1 polymer ?
#
loop_
_entity_poly.entity_id
_entity_poly.type
_entity_poly.pdbx_seq_one_letter_code
_entity_poly.pdbx_strand_id
1 'polypeptide(L)'
;VYSYDKNGKVESKVYDNNGVLVKYNGQHLDGTRYKSNVIVQNSDNATVAEAANALFNKHPNTSVIVKFDQNGNLVTLKGEAYTPTGDIRVNFVDHGVNLTQEGAQSLADKAKILQQTYGNNNTKIKRMALVGCDTDGVDQALTRNFANAVYNDMPALKQTEITGRTGQVQVNDNGTKTMTTGGTKTIYSWDNDGGGIAQKTETVKSYSDSLENPLGKFDDQIKEIDALLKITPMSESTKKILTDTRNAFSDINYIYQTAP
;
A
#
# COMPACT_ATOMS: atom_id res chain seq x y z
N VAL A 1 -18.77 -16.73 16.58
CA VAL A 1 -19.42 -17.05 17.87
C VAL A 1 -18.89 -16.09 18.92
N TYR A 2 -19.77 -15.45 19.69
CA TYR A 2 -19.39 -14.65 20.86
C TYR A 2 -19.75 -15.43 22.13
N SER A 3 -18.87 -15.44 23.11
CA SER A 3 -19.07 -16.11 24.41
C SER A 3 -18.45 -15.28 25.54
N TYR A 4 -18.67 -15.66 26.79
CA TYR A 4 -17.95 -15.10 27.94
C TYR A 4 -16.90 -16.09 28.44
N ASP A 5 -15.71 -15.62 28.81
CA ASP A 5 -14.70 -16.43 29.48
C ASP A 5 -15.07 -16.67 30.96
N LYS A 6 -14.26 -17.46 31.65
CA LYS A 6 -14.42 -17.77 33.08
C LYS A 6 -14.38 -16.55 34.01
N ASN A 7 -13.92 -15.40 33.51
CA ASN A 7 -13.82 -14.14 34.23
C ASN A 7 -14.90 -13.13 33.79
N GLY A 8 -15.86 -13.54 32.95
CA GLY A 8 -16.91 -12.66 32.43
C GLY A 8 -16.46 -11.72 31.30
N LYS A 9 -15.30 -11.95 30.69
CA LYS A 9 -14.82 -11.17 29.53
C LYS A 9 -15.41 -11.73 28.24
N VAL A 10 -15.88 -10.84 27.35
CA VAL A 10 -16.35 -11.26 26.02
C VAL A 10 -15.20 -11.83 25.19
N GLU A 11 -15.40 -13.03 24.68
CA GLU A 11 -14.54 -13.70 23.71
C GLU A 11 -15.23 -13.80 22.35
N SER A 12 -14.48 -13.66 21.26
CA SER A 12 -14.93 -13.97 19.90
C SER A 12 -14.15 -15.16 19.33
N LYS A 13 -14.87 -16.12 18.78
CA LYS A 13 -14.34 -17.33 18.15
C LYS A 13 -14.85 -17.42 16.71
N VAL A 14 -13.94 -17.59 15.76
CA VAL A 14 -14.27 -17.80 14.33
C VAL A 14 -13.71 -19.15 13.91
N TYR A 15 -14.55 -19.97 13.30
CA TYR A 15 -14.23 -21.30 12.82
C TYR A 15 -14.21 -21.31 11.29
N ASP A 16 -13.40 -22.18 10.69
CA ASP A 16 -13.44 -22.45 9.24
C ASP A 16 -14.58 -23.41 8.88
N ASN A 17 -14.69 -23.75 7.58
CA ASN A 17 -15.74 -24.63 7.07
C ASN A 17 -15.64 -26.09 7.58
N ASN A 18 -14.51 -26.48 8.17
CA ASN A 18 -14.28 -27.80 8.75
C ASN A 18 -14.50 -27.80 10.28
N GLY A 19 -14.93 -26.68 10.87
CA GLY A 19 -15.14 -26.54 12.30
C GLY A 19 -13.85 -26.32 13.10
N VAL A 20 -12.72 -25.98 12.46
CA VAL A 20 -11.46 -25.68 13.14
C VAL A 20 -11.46 -24.21 13.56
N LEU A 21 -11.10 -23.93 14.82
CA LEU A 21 -10.98 -22.56 15.31
C LEU A 21 -9.82 -21.87 14.59
N VAL A 22 -10.09 -20.76 13.89
CA VAL A 22 -9.10 -20.00 13.11
C VAL A 22 -8.86 -18.60 13.64
N LYS A 23 -9.81 -18.03 14.39
CA LYS A 23 -9.59 -16.76 15.11
C LYS A 23 -10.12 -16.82 16.53
N TYR A 24 -9.36 -16.22 17.44
CA TYR A 24 -9.75 -15.99 18.81
C TYR A 24 -9.50 -14.52 19.17
N ASN A 25 -10.52 -13.81 19.63
CA ASN A 25 -10.48 -12.37 19.96
C ASN A 25 -9.94 -11.49 18.82
N GLY A 26 -10.38 -11.81 17.60
CA GLY A 26 -9.96 -11.13 16.38
C GLY A 26 -8.54 -11.47 15.90
N GLN A 27 -7.77 -12.22 16.68
CA GLN A 27 -6.44 -12.70 16.30
C GLN A 27 -6.53 -14.04 15.58
N HIS A 28 -5.79 -14.17 14.48
CA HIS A 28 -5.64 -15.45 13.78
C HIS A 28 -4.79 -16.40 14.61
N LEU A 29 -5.23 -17.64 14.80
CA LEU A 29 -4.54 -18.62 15.65
C LEU A 29 -3.27 -19.19 15.04
N ASP A 30 -3.13 -19.14 13.71
CA ASP A 30 -1.88 -19.35 12.97
C ASP A 30 -0.98 -18.10 12.92
N GLY A 31 -1.34 -17.04 13.66
CA GLY A 31 -0.57 -15.81 13.78
C GLY A 31 -0.74 -14.84 12.60
N THR A 32 -1.41 -15.22 11.51
CA THR A 32 -1.62 -14.33 10.36
C THR A 32 -2.77 -14.81 9.46
N ARG A 33 -3.55 -13.88 8.92
CA ARG A 33 -4.59 -14.18 7.91
C ARG A 33 -4.01 -14.86 6.65
N TYR A 34 -2.74 -14.65 6.38
CA TYR A 34 -2.04 -15.14 5.20
C TYR A 34 -0.95 -16.10 5.63
N LYS A 35 -0.88 -17.25 4.97
CA LYS A 35 0.18 -18.24 5.19
C LYS A 35 1.51 -17.77 4.62
N SER A 36 1.48 -16.91 3.60
CA SER A 36 2.68 -16.39 2.95
C SER A 36 2.60 -14.88 2.69
N ASN A 37 3.76 -14.24 2.65
CA ASN A 37 3.93 -12.85 2.26
C ASN A 37 4.93 -12.73 1.12
N VAL A 38 4.52 -12.14 0.02
CA VAL A 38 5.41 -11.74 -1.07
C VAL A 38 5.58 -10.23 -0.99
N ILE A 39 6.81 -9.77 -0.85
CA ILE A 39 7.14 -8.35 -0.74
C ILE A 39 7.88 -7.98 -2.01
N VAL A 40 7.24 -7.16 -2.85
CA VAL A 40 7.80 -6.66 -4.09
C VAL A 40 8.49 -5.34 -3.77
N GLN A 41 9.81 -5.32 -3.83
CA GLN A 41 10.61 -4.09 -3.74
C GLN A 41 10.63 -3.46 -5.14
N ASN A 42 9.83 -2.41 -5.37
CA ASN A 42 9.62 -1.84 -6.71
C ASN A 42 10.79 -0.95 -7.17
N SER A 43 11.59 -0.40 -6.24
CA SER A 43 12.76 0.44 -6.54
C SER A 43 13.99 0.06 -5.69
N ASP A 44 15.16 0.57 -6.08
CA ASP A 44 16.42 0.39 -5.33
C ASP A 44 16.64 1.49 -4.27
N ASN A 45 15.63 2.32 -4.01
CA ASN A 45 15.72 3.33 -2.95
C ASN A 45 15.96 2.67 -1.58
N ALA A 46 16.81 3.29 -0.77
CA ALA A 46 17.18 2.80 0.56
C ALA A 46 15.96 2.67 1.48
N THR A 47 15.09 3.68 1.54
CA THR A 47 13.86 3.66 2.35
C THR A 47 12.92 2.53 1.93
N VAL A 48 12.81 2.26 0.62
CA VAL A 48 12.01 1.17 0.07
C VAL A 48 12.61 -0.19 0.43
N ALA A 49 13.93 -0.35 0.33
CA ALA A 49 14.64 -1.56 0.75
C ALA A 49 14.52 -1.81 2.27
N GLU A 50 14.62 -0.76 3.09
CA GLU A 50 14.41 -0.82 4.54
C GLU A 50 12.98 -1.23 4.88
N ALA A 51 11.98 -0.60 4.24
CA ALA A 51 10.57 -0.96 4.40
C ALA A 51 10.29 -2.42 3.99
N ALA A 52 10.85 -2.87 2.87
CA ALA A 52 10.72 -4.26 2.43
C ALA A 52 11.33 -5.24 3.44
N ASN A 53 12.51 -4.93 3.99
CA ASN A 53 13.16 -5.73 5.03
C ASN A 53 12.36 -5.75 6.34
N ALA A 54 11.83 -4.62 6.79
CA ALA A 54 10.98 -4.55 7.97
C ALA A 54 9.70 -5.40 7.82
N LEU A 55 9.06 -5.36 6.65
CA LEU A 55 7.92 -6.22 6.34
C LEU A 55 8.29 -7.71 6.36
N PHE A 56 9.46 -8.07 5.83
CA PHE A 56 9.96 -9.44 5.84
C PHE A 56 10.23 -9.92 7.27
N ASN A 57 10.92 -9.12 8.08
CA ASN A 57 11.33 -9.45 9.45
C ASN A 57 10.13 -9.65 10.39
N LYS A 58 8.94 -9.16 10.03
CA LYS A 58 7.71 -9.44 10.78
C LYS A 58 7.29 -10.92 10.70
N HIS A 59 7.56 -11.59 9.58
CA HIS A 59 7.21 -13.00 9.35
C HIS A 59 8.30 -13.69 8.50
N PRO A 60 9.55 -13.81 8.99
CA PRO A 60 10.70 -14.17 8.16
C PRO A 60 10.62 -15.59 7.58
N ASN A 61 9.97 -16.51 8.30
CA ASN A 61 9.83 -17.91 7.87
C ASN A 61 8.72 -18.12 6.83
N THR A 62 7.91 -17.10 6.56
CA THR A 62 6.80 -17.16 5.62
C THR A 62 6.76 -15.96 4.68
N SER A 63 7.92 -15.34 4.45
CA SER A 63 8.05 -14.18 3.58
C SER A 63 9.14 -14.38 2.55
N VAL A 64 8.97 -13.76 1.38
CA VAL A 64 10.02 -13.55 0.39
C VAL A 64 10.07 -12.08 0.00
N ILE A 65 11.27 -11.57 -0.27
CA ILE A 65 11.46 -10.28 -0.95
C ILE A 65 11.86 -10.57 -2.38
N VAL A 66 11.13 -9.97 -3.31
CA VAL A 66 11.34 -10.12 -4.75
C VAL A 66 11.40 -8.73 -5.40
N LYS A 67 11.97 -8.67 -6.59
CA LYS A 67 12.03 -7.48 -7.44
C LYS A 67 11.83 -7.87 -8.89
N PHE A 68 11.26 -6.97 -9.68
CA PHE A 68 11.28 -7.08 -11.13
C PHE A 68 12.54 -6.41 -11.67
N ASP A 69 13.36 -7.16 -12.42
CA ASP A 69 14.54 -6.60 -13.08
C ASP A 69 14.14 -5.69 -14.27
N GLN A 70 15.13 -5.08 -14.93
CA GLN A 70 14.91 -4.17 -16.06
C GLN A 70 14.26 -4.86 -17.28
N ASN A 71 14.33 -6.19 -17.37
CA ASN A 71 13.71 -6.98 -18.42
C ASN A 71 12.30 -7.48 -18.01
N GLY A 72 11.83 -7.13 -16.82
CA GLY A 72 10.56 -7.60 -16.26
C GLY A 72 10.61 -9.00 -15.68
N ASN A 73 11.79 -9.59 -15.48
CA ASN A 73 11.91 -10.89 -14.82
C ASN A 73 11.78 -10.73 -13.30
N LEU A 74 11.08 -11.67 -12.68
CA LEU A 74 10.98 -11.73 -11.23
C LEU A 74 12.24 -12.37 -10.64
N VAL A 75 12.95 -11.63 -9.79
CA VAL A 75 14.16 -12.06 -9.09
C VAL A 75 13.90 -12.06 -7.59
N THR A 76 14.34 -13.11 -6.89
CA THR A 76 14.29 -13.17 -5.43
C THR A 76 15.51 -12.46 -4.84
N LEU A 77 15.28 -11.55 -3.90
CA LEU A 77 16.34 -10.84 -3.17
C LEU A 77 16.58 -11.45 -1.79
N LYS A 78 15.55 -12.03 -1.17
CA LYS A 78 15.62 -12.61 0.18
C LYS A 78 14.56 -13.68 0.39
N GLY A 79 14.91 -14.72 1.12
CA GLY A 79 13.99 -15.81 1.45
C GLY A 79 13.90 -16.90 0.39
N GLU A 80 14.93 -17.08 -0.45
CA GLU A 80 14.96 -18.06 -1.56
C GLU A 80 14.63 -19.50 -1.15
N ALA A 81 14.96 -19.89 0.09
CA ALA A 81 14.64 -21.22 0.61
C ALA A 81 13.14 -21.44 0.89
N TYR A 82 12.32 -20.38 0.87
CA TYR A 82 10.90 -20.43 1.14
C TYR A 82 10.07 -20.28 -0.14
N THR A 83 9.24 -21.27 -0.42
CA THR A 83 8.24 -21.20 -1.50
C THR A 83 6.90 -20.75 -0.90
N PRO A 84 6.30 -19.64 -1.38
CA PRO A 84 4.98 -19.22 -0.95
C PRO A 84 3.92 -20.32 -1.15
N THR A 85 3.12 -20.56 -0.11
CA THR A 85 2.02 -21.53 -0.08
C THR A 85 0.76 -20.96 0.59
N GLY A 86 -0.39 -21.56 0.30
CA GLY A 86 -1.66 -21.16 0.91
C GLY A 86 -2.12 -19.75 0.50
N ASP A 87 -2.86 -19.08 1.36
CA ASP A 87 -3.31 -17.72 1.07
C ASP A 87 -2.14 -16.73 1.17
N ILE A 88 -1.83 -16.06 0.06
CA ILE A 88 -0.73 -15.10 -0.10
C ILE A 88 -1.26 -13.68 0.08
N ARG A 89 -0.47 -12.86 0.77
CA ARG A 89 -0.50 -11.40 0.66
C ARG A 89 0.72 -10.89 -0.11
N VAL A 90 0.46 -10.15 -1.18
CA VAL A 90 1.47 -9.37 -1.90
C VAL A 90 1.49 -7.95 -1.36
N ASN A 91 2.68 -7.38 -1.16
CA ASN A 91 2.89 -5.96 -0.89
C ASN A 91 3.77 -5.39 -2.00
N PHE A 92 3.25 -4.47 -2.81
CA PHE A 92 4.06 -3.65 -3.70
C PHE A 92 4.56 -2.46 -2.90
N VAL A 93 5.89 -2.31 -2.77
CA VAL A 93 6.52 -1.35 -1.87
C VAL A 93 7.33 -0.36 -2.70
N ASP A 94 6.91 0.91 -2.66
CA ASP A 94 7.64 2.05 -3.21
C ASP A 94 7.07 3.35 -2.62
N HIS A 95 7.68 4.47 -2.98
CA HIS A 95 7.02 5.76 -2.83
C HIS A 95 5.74 5.82 -3.65
N GLY A 96 4.73 6.52 -3.14
CA GLY A 96 3.42 6.63 -3.81
C GLY A 96 3.49 7.14 -5.24
N VAL A 97 4.25 8.22 -5.41
CA VAL A 97 4.62 8.86 -6.68
C VAL A 97 5.22 7.89 -7.69
N ASN A 98 6.13 7.00 -7.27
CA ASN A 98 6.75 6.00 -8.13
C ASN A 98 5.72 4.94 -8.56
N LEU A 99 4.87 4.47 -7.64
CA LEU A 99 3.78 3.55 -7.99
C LEU A 99 2.76 4.19 -8.95
N THR A 100 2.47 5.49 -8.78
CA THR A 100 1.59 6.23 -9.68
C THR A 100 2.22 6.40 -11.06
N GLN A 101 3.52 6.71 -11.13
CA GLN A 101 4.27 6.82 -12.37
C GLN A 101 4.37 5.48 -13.10
N GLU A 102 4.61 4.39 -12.37
CA GLU A 102 4.58 3.03 -12.91
C GLU A 102 3.20 2.70 -13.50
N GLY A 103 2.15 3.11 -12.80
CA GLY A 103 0.79 3.08 -13.29
C GLY A 103 0.08 1.72 -13.12
N ALA A 104 -1.24 1.78 -13.20
CA ALA A 104 -2.12 0.66 -12.88
C ALA A 104 -1.90 -0.58 -13.76
N GLN A 105 -1.69 -0.40 -15.06
CA GLN A 105 -1.54 -1.52 -15.99
C GLN A 105 -0.22 -2.25 -15.77
N SER A 106 0.88 -1.53 -15.59
CA SER A 106 2.19 -2.16 -15.33
C SER A 106 2.18 -2.93 -14.01
N LEU A 107 1.53 -2.39 -12.96
CA LEU A 107 1.30 -3.12 -11.72
C LEU A 107 0.43 -4.37 -11.91
N ALA A 108 -0.58 -4.32 -12.78
CA ALA A 108 -1.41 -5.48 -13.14
C ALA A 108 -0.61 -6.56 -13.89
N ASP A 109 0.28 -6.16 -14.79
CA ASP A 109 1.19 -7.09 -15.48
C ASP A 109 2.15 -7.77 -14.49
N LYS A 110 2.67 -7.03 -13.50
CA LYS A 110 3.44 -7.63 -12.40
C LYS A 110 2.60 -8.58 -11.56
N ALA A 111 1.36 -8.23 -11.24
CA ALA A 111 0.43 -9.12 -10.54
C ALA A 111 0.17 -10.41 -11.34
N LYS A 112 0.13 -10.32 -12.67
CA LYS A 112 0.04 -11.48 -13.56
C LYS A 112 1.21 -12.43 -13.42
N ILE A 113 2.42 -11.90 -13.45
CA ILE A 113 3.64 -12.70 -13.28
C ILE A 113 3.62 -13.35 -11.88
N LEU A 114 3.31 -12.61 -10.83
CA LEU A 114 3.23 -13.17 -9.46
C LEU A 114 2.19 -14.29 -9.33
N GLN A 115 1.02 -14.14 -9.97
CA GLN A 115 -0.01 -15.18 -10.00
C GLN A 115 0.45 -16.41 -10.79
N GLN A 116 1.23 -16.25 -11.85
CA GLN A 116 1.81 -17.36 -12.61
C GLN A 116 2.93 -18.08 -11.84
N THR A 117 3.75 -17.33 -11.10
CA THR A 117 4.87 -17.87 -10.32
C THR A 117 4.40 -18.60 -9.07
N TYR A 118 3.50 -18.00 -8.30
CA TYR A 118 3.13 -18.50 -6.96
C TYR A 118 1.72 -19.08 -6.89
N GLY A 119 0.83 -18.71 -7.80
CA GLY A 119 -0.57 -19.11 -7.73
C GLY A 119 -0.82 -20.53 -8.26
N ASN A 120 -1.64 -21.29 -7.53
CA ASN A 120 -2.12 -22.61 -7.94
C ASN A 120 -3.41 -22.98 -7.16
N ASN A 121 -3.93 -24.20 -7.34
CA ASN A 121 -5.16 -24.63 -6.67
C ASN A 121 -5.10 -24.55 -5.13
N ASN A 122 -3.91 -24.70 -4.55
CA ASN A 122 -3.66 -24.68 -3.11
C ASN A 122 -3.07 -23.35 -2.61
N THR A 123 -2.75 -22.42 -3.52
CA THR A 123 -2.03 -21.18 -3.21
C THR A 123 -2.68 -20.01 -3.94
N LYS A 124 -3.30 -19.10 -3.19
CA LYS A 124 -4.17 -18.06 -3.74
C LYS A 124 -3.70 -16.70 -3.28
N ILE A 125 -3.54 -15.76 -4.20
CA ILE A 125 -3.30 -14.36 -3.84
C ILE A 125 -4.62 -13.77 -3.31
N LYS A 126 -4.74 -13.64 -1.99
CA LYS A 126 -5.93 -13.09 -1.32
C LYS A 126 -5.85 -11.59 -1.08
N ARG A 127 -4.65 -11.02 -1.14
CA ARG A 127 -4.41 -9.59 -1.00
C ARG A 127 -3.29 -9.12 -1.91
N MET A 128 -3.50 -7.96 -2.54
CA MET A 128 -2.41 -7.12 -3.01
C MET A 128 -2.53 -5.75 -2.35
N ALA A 129 -1.47 -5.28 -1.72
CA ALA A 129 -1.45 -3.98 -1.08
C ALA A 129 -0.43 -3.07 -1.77
N LEU A 130 -0.85 -1.88 -2.19
CA LEU A 130 0.06 -0.80 -2.53
C LEU A 130 0.53 -0.16 -1.22
N VAL A 131 1.84 -0.25 -0.97
CA VAL A 131 2.51 0.24 0.24
C VAL A 131 3.35 1.44 -0.16
N GLY A 132 2.66 2.56 -0.32
CA GLY A 132 3.22 3.89 -0.57
C GLY A 132 2.21 4.96 -0.14
N CYS A 133 2.68 6.18 0.05
CA CYS A 133 1.83 7.34 0.37
C CYS A 133 0.81 7.61 -0.74
N ASP A 134 -0.37 8.12 -0.39
CA ASP A 134 -1.31 8.70 -1.37
C ASP A 134 -1.46 7.85 -2.67
N THR A 135 -1.75 6.55 -2.51
CA THR A 135 -1.97 5.57 -3.61
C THR A 135 -3.45 5.41 -3.95
N ASP A 136 -4.32 6.06 -3.18
CA ASP A 136 -5.76 6.13 -3.39
C ASP A 136 -6.31 7.46 -2.86
N GLY A 137 -7.55 7.81 -3.22
CA GLY A 137 -8.19 9.08 -2.86
C GLY A 137 -9.04 9.66 -3.98
N VAL A 138 -9.58 10.86 -3.76
CA VAL A 138 -10.40 11.57 -4.76
C VAL A 138 -9.53 12.00 -5.95
N ASP A 139 -8.35 12.54 -5.68
CA ASP A 139 -7.41 13.03 -6.71
C ASP A 139 -6.35 11.98 -7.10
N GLN A 140 -6.41 10.79 -6.50
CA GLN A 140 -5.52 9.67 -6.78
C GLN A 140 -6.32 8.40 -7.00
N ALA A 141 -6.40 7.94 -8.25
CA ALA A 141 -7.18 6.76 -8.63
C ALA A 141 -6.34 5.48 -8.81
N LEU A 142 -5.03 5.51 -8.51
CA LEU A 142 -4.12 4.40 -8.84
C LEU A 142 -4.64 3.04 -8.35
N THR A 143 -5.01 2.92 -7.08
CA THR A 143 -5.47 1.64 -6.52
C THR A 143 -6.75 1.15 -7.19
N ARG A 144 -7.73 2.04 -7.42
CA ARG A 144 -8.97 1.70 -8.13
C ARG A 144 -8.68 1.23 -9.55
N ASN A 145 -7.81 1.93 -10.26
CA ASN A 145 -7.44 1.61 -11.63
C ASN A 145 -6.66 0.29 -11.71
N PHE A 146 -5.74 0.06 -10.76
CA PHE A 146 -5.02 -1.20 -10.63
C PHE A 146 -5.98 -2.36 -10.36
N ALA A 147 -6.98 -2.16 -9.50
CA ALA A 147 -8.00 -3.17 -9.25
C ALA A 147 -8.85 -3.48 -10.49
N ASN A 148 -9.27 -2.46 -11.23
CA ASN A 148 -9.97 -2.64 -12.50
C ASN A 148 -9.13 -3.42 -13.51
N ALA A 149 -7.86 -3.03 -13.72
CA ALA A 149 -6.96 -3.73 -14.62
C ALA A 149 -6.81 -5.21 -14.24
N VAL A 150 -6.53 -5.50 -12.96
CA VAL A 150 -6.41 -6.87 -12.46
C VAL A 150 -7.70 -7.68 -12.69
N TYR A 151 -8.87 -7.15 -12.35
CA TYR A 151 -10.11 -7.92 -12.44
C TYR A 151 -10.60 -8.12 -13.88
N ASN A 152 -10.30 -7.19 -14.78
CA ASN A 152 -10.63 -7.30 -16.20
C ASN A 152 -9.71 -8.28 -16.91
N ASP A 153 -8.41 -8.19 -16.66
CA ASP A 153 -7.40 -8.97 -17.40
C ASP A 153 -7.23 -10.38 -16.84
N MET A 154 -7.60 -10.60 -15.57
CA MET A 154 -7.28 -11.82 -14.84
C MET A 154 -8.44 -12.34 -13.96
N PRO A 155 -9.34 -13.17 -14.51
CA PRO A 155 -10.43 -13.78 -13.74
C PRO A 155 -9.98 -14.53 -12.48
N ALA A 156 -8.79 -15.15 -12.50
CA ALA A 156 -8.23 -15.88 -11.36
C ALA A 156 -7.95 -15.00 -10.12
N LEU A 157 -7.83 -13.68 -10.32
CA LEU A 157 -7.60 -12.69 -9.27
C LEU A 157 -8.87 -11.96 -8.83
N LYS A 158 -10.07 -12.32 -9.32
CA LYS A 158 -11.34 -11.74 -8.80
C LYS A 158 -11.56 -12.00 -7.31
N GLN A 159 -10.94 -13.05 -6.77
CA GLN A 159 -10.93 -13.35 -5.32
C GLN A 159 -9.95 -12.49 -4.50
N THR A 160 -9.15 -11.65 -5.15
CA THR A 160 -8.08 -10.88 -4.54
C THR A 160 -8.60 -9.52 -4.09
N GLU A 161 -8.47 -9.21 -2.81
CA GLU A 161 -8.69 -7.83 -2.32
C GLU A 161 -7.48 -6.96 -2.65
N ILE A 162 -7.70 -5.77 -3.20
CA ILE A 162 -6.65 -4.82 -3.58
C ILE A 162 -6.76 -3.59 -2.70
N THR A 163 -5.67 -3.17 -2.06
CA THR A 163 -5.74 -2.11 -1.04
C THR A 163 -4.78 -0.97 -1.29
N GLY A 164 -5.33 0.25 -1.18
CA GLY A 164 -4.63 1.52 -1.28
C GLY A 164 -4.83 2.36 -0.04
N ARG A 165 -4.12 3.47 0.04
CA ARG A 165 -4.08 4.35 1.22
C ARG A 165 -4.06 5.82 0.81
N THR A 166 -4.79 6.64 1.58
CA THR A 166 -4.65 8.11 1.56
C THR A 166 -3.65 8.56 2.63
N GLY A 167 -2.99 9.67 2.40
CA GLY A 167 -2.01 10.26 3.32
C GLY A 167 -0.66 9.54 3.30
N GLN A 168 0.22 9.97 4.20
CA GLN A 168 1.54 9.39 4.39
C GLN A 168 1.46 8.00 5.01
N VAL A 169 2.40 7.14 4.59
CA VAL A 169 2.53 5.76 5.06
C VAL A 169 3.98 5.51 5.42
N GLN A 170 4.21 5.07 6.65
CA GLN A 170 5.53 4.60 7.10
C GLN A 170 5.45 3.11 7.43
N VAL A 171 6.46 2.35 7.01
CA VAL A 171 6.74 1.03 7.58
C VAL A 171 7.73 1.23 8.71
N ASN A 172 7.32 0.90 9.94
CA ASN A 172 8.20 0.95 11.10
C ASN A 172 9.15 -0.26 11.12
N ASP A 173 10.23 -0.19 11.89
CA ASP A 173 11.25 -1.25 11.99
C ASP A 173 10.69 -2.64 12.32
N ASN A 174 9.59 -2.70 13.08
CA ASN A 174 8.88 -3.94 13.43
C ASN A 174 7.91 -4.44 12.34
N GLY A 175 7.95 -3.86 11.13
CA GLY A 175 7.10 -4.19 9.99
C GLY A 175 5.63 -3.81 10.13
N THR A 176 5.26 -3.04 11.16
CA THR A 176 3.93 -2.41 11.22
C THR A 176 3.86 -1.19 10.31
N LYS A 177 2.65 -0.85 9.87
CA LYS A 177 2.41 0.30 8.99
C LYS A 177 1.67 1.36 9.80
N THR A 178 2.24 2.55 9.89
CA THR A 178 1.59 3.74 10.46
C THR A 178 1.16 4.64 9.31
N MET A 179 0.06 5.36 9.49
CA MET A 179 -0.37 6.40 8.55
C MET A 179 -0.56 7.73 9.25
N THR A 180 -0.56 8.83 8.50
CA THR A 180 -0.96 10.13 9.07
C THR A 180 -2.37 10.04 9.65
N THR A 181 -2.64 10.80 10.70
CA THR A 181 -3.99 10.94 11.24
C THR A 181 -4.98 11.39 10.16
N GLY A 182 -6.18 10.79 10.17
CA GLY A 182 -7.18 11.01 9.13
C GLY A 182 -6.91 10.23 7.82
N GLY A 183 -5.75 9.59 7.68
CA GLY A 183 -5.48 8.66 6.58
C GLY A 183 -6.44 7.47 6.60
N THR A 184 -6.86 7.04 5.42
CA THR A 184 -7.81 5.94 5.25
C THR A 184 -7.20 4.85 4.39
N LYS A 185 -7.68 3.62 4.62
CA LYS A 185 -7.34 2.49 3.77
C LYS A 185 -8.60 2.07 3.01
N THR A 186 -8.52 2.06 1.69
CA THR A 186 -9.58 1.51 0.85
C THR A 186 -9.25 0.09 0.45
N ILE A 187 -10.27 -0.75 0.38
CA ILE A 187 -10.22 -2.13 -0.05
C ILE A 187 -11.15 -2.24 -1.25
N TYR A 188 -10.58 -2.57 -2.39
CA TYR A 188 -11.30 -2.95 -3.60
C TYR A 188 -11.43 -4.47 -3.67
N SER A 189 -12.58 -4.94 -4.12
CA SER A 189 -12.89 -6.35 -4.32
C SER A 189 -13.82 -6.53 -5.50
N TRP A 190 -13.79 -7.68 -6.16
CA TRP A 190 -14.81 -8.03 -7.15
C TRP A 190 -16.11 -8.45 -6.46
N ASP A 191 -17.22 -7.84 -6.86
CA ASP A 191 -18.57 -8.27 -6.51
C ASP A 191 -19.07 -9.26 -7.57
N ASN A 192 -19.20 -10.53 -7.18
CA ASN A 192 -19.68 -11.57 -8.09
C ASN A 192 -21.17 -11.44 -8.39
N ASP A 193 -21.95 -10.88 -7.46
CA ASP A 193 -23.40 -10.75 -7.61
C ASP A 193 -23.73 -9.51 -8.45
N GLY A 194 -23.03 -8.41 -8.19
CA GLY A 194 -23.15 -7.15 -8.94
C GLY A 194 -22.38 -7.12 -10.27
N GLY A 195 -21.49 -8.08 -10.51
CA GLY A 195 -20.71 -8.17 -11.76
C GLY A 195 -19.71 -7.02 -11.96
N GLY A 196 -19.21 -6.41 -10.88
CA GLY A 196 -18.36 -5.22 -10.95
C GLY A 196 -17.45 -5.05 -9.73
N ILE A 197 -16.77 -3.92 -9.66
CA ILE A 197 -15.88 -3.59 -8.53
C ILE A 197 -16.67 -3.01 -7.36
N ALA A 198 -16.48 -3.57 -6.18
CA ALA A 198 -16.93 -3.00 -4.91
C ALA A 198 -15.76 -2.36 -4.16
N GLN A 199 -16.06 -1.38 -3.32
CA GLN A 199 -15.06 -0.74 -2.47
C GLN A 199 -15.56 -0.60 -1.03
N LYS A 200 -14.63 -0.69 -0.08
CA LYS A 200 -14.86 -0.42 1.34
C LYS A 200 -13.69 0.40 1.89
N THR A 201 -14.00 1.54 2.51
CA THR A 201 -13.01 2.37 3.20
C THR A 201 -13.04 2.09 4.70
N GLU A 202 -11.87 1.91 5.29
CA GLU A 202 -11.68 1.66 6.72
C GLU A 202 -10.72 2.70 7.31
N THR A 203 -11.02 3.16 8.53
CA THR A 203 -10.06 3.90 9.34
C THR A 203 -8.91 2.97 9.75
N VAL A 204 -7.70 3.50 9.75
CA VAL A 204 -6.50 2.71 10.04
C VAL A 204 -6.33 2.49 11.54
N LYS A 205 -5.80 1.32 11.90
CA LYS A 205 -5.62 0.92 13.31
C LYS A 205 -4.46 1.62 14.00
N SER A 206 -3.49 2.10 13.22
CA SER A 206 -2.29 2.76 13.70
C SER A 206 -2.09 4.03 12.90
N TYR A 207 -2.21 5.16 13.57
CA TYR A 207 -2.01 6.49 13.01
C TYR A 207 -1.04 7.28 13.88
N SER A 208 -0.42 8.30 13.31
CA SER A 208 0.41 9.25 14.05
C SER A 208 0.25 10.64 13.44
N ASP A 209 0.04 11.62 14.33
CA ASP A 209 0.06 13.05 13.98
C ASP A 209 1.48 13.51 13.60
N SER A 210 2.50 12.76 14.03
CA SER A 210 3.92 13.05 13.83
C SER A 210 4.54 12.28 12.66
N LEU A 211 3.73 11.67 11.77
CA LEU A 211 4.24 11.30 10.45
C LEU A 211 4.41 12.57 9.61
N GLU A 212 5.36 13.40 10.03
CA GLU A 212 5.80 14.55 9.25
C GLU A 212 6.91 14.09 8.29
N ASN A 213 6.80 14.54 7.04
CA ASN A 213 7.93 14.56 6.14
C ASN A 213 9.04 15.37 6.84
N PRO A 214 10.27 14.84 7.03
CA PRO A 214 11.37 15.59 7.68
C PRO A 214 11.74 16.91 6.96
N LEU A 215 11.12 17.21 5.82
CA LEU A 215 11.29 18.41 5.01
C LEU A 215 10.00 19.22 4.78
N GLY A 216 8.86 18.82 5.37
CA GLY A 216 7.55 19.49 5.20
C GLY A 216 6.91 19.29 3.82
N LYS A 217 5.59 19.44 3.72
CA LYS A 217 4.89 19.60 2.44
C LYS A 217 4.79 21.08 2.13
N PHE A 218 5.39 21.56 1.04
CA PHE A 218 5.31 22.98 0.66
C PHE A 218 3.98 23.36 0.01
N ASP A 219 3.02 22.42 -0.11
CA ASP A 219 1.77 22.61 -0.83
C ASP A 219 0.94 23.79 -0.27
N ASP A 220 0.91 23.97 1.05
CA ASP A 220 0.14 25.04 1.68
C ASP A 220 0.85 26.39 1.54
N GLN A 221 2.18 26.42 1.62
CA GLN A 221 3.00 27.61 1.35
C GLN A 221 2.90 28.03 -0.13
N ILE A 222 2.88 27.07 -1.06
CA ILE A 222 2.67 27.33 -2.49
C ILE A 222 1.27 27.93 -2.72
N LYS A 223 0.22 27.39 -2.08
CA LYS A 223 -1.14 27.95 -2.16
C LYS A 223 -1.21 29.37 -1.61
N GLU A 224 -0.55 29.66 -0.50
CA GLU A 224 -0.49 31.00 0.08
C GLU A 224 0.24 31.98 -0.85
N ILE A 225 1.37 31.58 -1.45
CA ILE A 225 2.08 32.41 -2.42
C ILE A 225 1.22 32.63 -3.68
N ASP A 226 0.51 31.60 -4.16
CA ASP A 226 -0.44 31.72 -5.27
C ASP A 226 -1.62 32.65 -4.95
N ALA A 227 -2.04 32.73 -3.68
CA ALA A 227 -3.04 33.69 -3.23
C ALA A 227 -2.48 35.13 -3.19
N LEU A 228 -1.25 35.30 -2.70
CA LEU A 228 -0.57 36.60 -2.68
C LEU A 228 -0.33 37.16 -4.08
N LEU A 229 0.06 36.31 -5.04
CA LEU A 229 0.27 36.70 -6.44
C LEU A 229 -1.00 37.23 -7.14
N LYS A 230 -2.20 36.97 -6.60
CA LYS A 230 -3.47 37.48 -7.11
C LYS A 230 -3.80 38.90 -6.62
N ILE A 231 -3.10 39.39 -5.60
CA ILE A 231 -3.33 40.73 -5.04
C ILE A 231 -2.70 41.78 -5.97
N THR A 232 -3.51 42.76 -6.39
CA THR A 232 -3.08 43.88 -7.23
C THR A 232 -3.51 45.22 -6.62
N PRO A 233 -2.77 46.32 -6.84
CA PRO A 233 -1.50 46.40 -7.58
C PRO A 233 -0.30 45.86 -6.78
N MET A 234 0.66 45.25 -7.47
CA MET A 234 1.90 44.72 -6.89
C MET A 234 3.09 45.19 -7.73
N SER A 235 4.22 45.54 -7.09
CA SER A 235 5.43 45.93 -7.81
C SER A 235 6.04 44.71 -8.53
N GLU A 236 6.67 44.96 -9.67
CA GLU A 236 7.35 43.89 -10.44
C GLU A 236 8.45 43.20 -9.64
N SER A 237 9.16 43.92 -8.76
CA SER A 237 10.18 43.32 -7.90
C SER A 237 9.58 42.35 -6.87
N THR A 238 8.47 42.72 -6.22
CA THR A 238 7.79 41.85 -5.26
C THR A 238 7.15 40.64 -5.96
N LYS A 239 6.54 40.85 -7.13
CA LYS A 239 5.97 39.77 -7.95
C LYS A 239 7.04 38.76 -8.37
N LYS A 240 8.22 39.24 -8.76
CA LYS A 240 9.36 38.39 -9.10
C LYS A 240 9.82 37.55 -7.91
N ILE A 241 9.99 38.16 -6.74
CA ILE A 241 10.42 37.44 -5.52
C ILE A 241 9.43 36.32 -5.15
N LEU A 242 8.13 36.61 -5.16
CA LEU A 242 7.10 35.61 -4.86
C LEU A 242 7.07 34.49 -5.90
N THR A 243 7.22 34.81 -7.18
CA THR A 243 7.29 33.80 -8.26
C THR A 243 8.50 32.89 -8.11
N ASP A 244 9.68 33.47 -7.87
CA ASP A 244 10.92 32.70 -7.70
C ASP A 244 10.84 31.79 -6.47
N THR A 245 10.27 32.29 -5.37
CA THR A 245 10.05 31.51 -4.13
C THR A 245 9.08 30.36 -4.35
N ARG A 246 7.95 30.60 -5.03
CA ARG A 246 6.97 29.57 -5.40
C ARG A 246 7.61 28.47 -6.25
N ASN A 247 8.43 28.85 -7.23
CA ASN A 247 9.10 27.91 -8.12
C ASN A 247 10.13 27.08 -7.35
N ALA A 248 10.96 27.70 -6.51
CA ALA A 248 11.91 26.97 -5.67
C ALA A 248 11.20 25.96 -4.76
N PHE A 249 10.07 26.34 -4.13
CA PHE A 249 9.29 25.42 -3.31
C PHE A 249 8.66 24.31 -4.14
N SER A 250 8.19 24.61 -5.35
CA SER A 250 7.63 23.61 -6.27
C SER A 250 8.70 22.64 -6.75
N ASP A 251 9.90 23.12 -7.08
CA ASP A 251 11.03 22.31 -7.53
C ASP A 251 11.55 21.42 -6.40
N ILE A 252 11.65 21.96 -5.19
CA ILE A 252 12.04 21.17 -4.01
C ILE A 252 10.97 20.13 -3.69
N ASN A 253 9.69 20.49 -3.72
CA ASN A 253 8.58 19.57 -3.52
C ASN A 253 8.55 18.47 -4.61
N TYR A 254 8.81 18.84 -5.86
CA TYR A 254 8.92 17.92 -6.99
C TYR A 254 10.12 16.99 -6.85
N ILE A 255 11.31 17.53 -6.54
CA ILE A 255 12.51 16.74 -6.27
C ILE A 255 12.26 15.81 -5.09
N TYR A 256 11.57 16.21 -4.02
CA TYR A 256 11.24 15.28 -2.94
C TYR A 256 10.21 14.21 -3.31
N GLN A 257 9.28 14.56 -4.19
CA GLN A 257 8.34 13.60 -4.77
C GLN A 257 8.98 12.71 -5.84
N THR A 258 10.22 12.97 -6.27
CA THR A 258 10.85 12.23 -7.39
C THR A 258 12.29 11.78 -7.11
N ALA A 259 12.87 12.18 -5.98
CA ALA A 259 14.17 11.75 -5.52
C ALA A 259 14.06 10.30 -5.05
N PRO A 260 15.05 9.46 -5.40
CA PRO A 260 15.04 8.04 -5.10
C PRO A 260 14.82 7.83 -3.61
#